data_AF-A0AAW7F5D9-F1
#
_entry.id   AF-A0AAW7F5D9-F1
#
_cell.length_a   1.000
_cell.length_b   1.000
_cell.length_c   1.000
_cell.angle_alpha   90.00
_cell.angle_beta   90.00
_cell.angle_gamma   90.00
#
_symmetry.space_group_name_H-M   'P 1'
#
loop_
_entity.id
_entity.type
_entity.pdbx_description
1 polymer ?
#
loop_
_entity_poly.entity_id
_entity_poly.type
_entity_poly.pdbx_seq_one_letter_code
_entity_poly.pdbx_strand_id
1 'polypeptide(L)' 'MTSEIIDQASALEEMMRDHAIQAHRLNHSAVSATHCEECGDKLLDARRKAYPGCTMCVDCQSNMELRKKIVRV' A
#
# COMPACT_ATOMS: atom_id res chain seq x y z
N MET A 1 -3.68 -2.99 -38.59
CA MET A 1 -3.36 -3.44 -37.22
C MET A 1 -3.38 -4.95 -37.22
N THR A 2 -2.27 -5.62 -36.92
CA THR A 2 -2.15 -7.09 -36.98
C THR A 2 -2.54 -7.71 -35.63
N SER A 3 -3.17 -8.89 -35.64
CA SER A 3 -3.63 -9.61 -34.44
C SER A 3 -2.54 -9.73 -33.38
N GLU A 4 -1.33 -10.12 -33.79
CA GLU A 4 -0.16 -10.28 -32.91
C GLU A 4 0.17 -9.05 -32.06
N ILE A 5 -0.05 -7.83 -32.58
CA ILE A 5 0.21 -6.60 -31.83
C ILE A 5 -0.85 -6.42 -30.73
N ILE A 6 -2.09 -6.81 -31.01
CA ILE A 6 -3.20 -6.72 -30.05
C ILE A 6 -3.01 -7.77 -28.95
N ASP A 7 -2.60 -8.97 -29.32
CA ASP A 7 -2.33 -10.07 -28.40
C ASP A 7 -1.14 -9.76 -27.47
N GLN A 8 -0.06 -9.21 -28.02
CA GLN A 8 1.10 -8.75 -27.24
C GLN A 8 0.75 -7.60 -26.28
N ALA A 9 -0.01 -6.61 -26.75
CA ALA A 9 -0.46 -5.50 -25.89
C ALA A 9 -1.31 -6.01 -24.73
N SER A 10 -2.23 -6.94 -24.99
CA SER A 10 -3.09 -7.53 -23.96
C SER A 10 -2.28 -8.30 -22.91
N ALA A 11 -1.28 -9.08 -23.33
CA ALA A 11 -0.39 -9.80 -22.42
C ALA A 11 0.43 -8.85 -21.52
N LEU A 12 0.89 -7.72 -22.06
CA LEU A 12 1.61 -6.71 -21.27
C LEU A 12 0.70 -6.05 -20.23
N GLU A 13 -0.53 -5.69 -20.60
CA GLU A 13 -1.49 -5.09 -19.66
C GLU A 13 -1.85 -6.04 -18.52
N GLU A 14 -2.01 -7.34 -18.82
CA GLU A 14 -2.25 -8.35 -17.80
C GLU A 14 -1.06 -8.48 -16.83
N MET A 15 0.16 -8.54 -17.37
CA MET A 15 1.38 -8.58 -16.55
C MET A 15 1.52 -7.34 -15.65
N MET A 16 1.29 -6.14 -16.20
CA MET A 16 1.39 -4.88 -15.45
C MET A 16 0.32 -4.81 -14.35
N ARG A 17 -0.90 -5.26 -14.65
CA ARG A 17 -2.00 -5.33 -13.67
C ARG A 17 -1.65 -6.27 -12.52
N ASP A 18 -1.16 -7.47 -12.83
CA ASP A 18 -0.81 -8.46 -11.81
C ASP A 18 0.32 -7.97 -10.92
N HIS A 19 1.34 -7.33 -11.51
CA HIS A 19 2.42 -6.73 -10.75
C HIS A 19 1.92 -5.63 -9.80
N ALA A 20 1.02 -4.75 -10.27
CA ALA A 20 0.41 -3.73 -9.42
C ALA A 20 -0.42 -4.34 -8.27
N ILE A 21 -1.21 -5.39 -8.55
CA ILE A 21 -1.97 -6.10 -7.51
C ILE A 21 -1.02 -6.71 -6.47
N GLN A 22 0.04 -7.38 -6.91
CA GLN A 22 1.02 -7.99 -6.01
C GLN A 22 1.72 -6.95 -5.13
N ALA A 23 2.12 -5.81 -5.70
CA ALA A 23 2.77 -4.73 -4.96
C ALA A 23 1.89 -4.10 -3.88
N HIS A 24 0.56 -4.15 -4.03
CA HIS A 24 -0.40 -3.58 -3.09
C HIS A 24 -1.01 -4.60 -2.10
N ARG A 25 -0.65 -5.89 -2.19
CA ARG A 25 -1.12 -6.89 -1.22
C ARG A 25 -0.51 -6.65 0.15
N LEU A 26 -1.34 -6.80 1.18
CA LEU A 26 -0.90 -6.71 2.58
C LEU A 26 -0.16 -7.99 3.00
N ASN A 27 0.99 -7.81 3.64
CA ASN A 27 1.70 -8.92 4.29
C ASN A 27 1.08 -9.19 5.66
N HIS A 28 0.15 -10.14 5.73
CA HIS A 28 -0.58 -10.46 6.97
C HIS A 28 0.29 -10.98 8.13
N SER A 29 1.52 -11.41 7.85
CA SER A 29 2.51 -11.83 8.85
C SER A 29 3.38 -10.68 9.38
N ALA A 30 3.20 -9.46 8.87
CA ALA A 30 4.02 -8.32 9.28
C ALA A 30 3.74 -7.91 10.73
N VAL A 31 4.81 -7.66 11.48
CA VAL A 31 4.72 -7.22 12.88
C VAL A 31 4.43 -5.73 12.93
N SER A 32 3.32 -5.35 13.55
CA SER A 32 2.93 -3.96 13.76
C SER A 32 3.68 -3.33 14.94
N ALA A 33 4.07 -2.06 14.80
CA ALA A 33 4.65 -1.27 15.88
C ALA A 33 3.70 -1.17 17.10
N THR A 34 4.27 -0.94 18.28
CA THR A 34 3.50 -0.77 19.53
C THR A 34 3.12 0.68 19.79
N HIS A 35 3.92 1.62 19.28
CA HIS A 35 3.71 3.06 19.37
C HIS A 35 3.90 3.67 17.98
N CYS A 36 3.18 4.76 17.72
CA CYS A 36 3.28 5.50 16.47
C CYS A 36 4.65 6.16 16.35
N GLU A 37 5.32 6.00 15.22
CA GLU A 37 6.65 6.58 14.98
C GLU A 37 6.68 8.11 14.95
N GLU A 38 5.57 8.77 14.59
CA GLU A 38 5.50 10.25 14.49
C GLU A 38 5.08 10.92 15.80
N CYS A 39 3.93 10.55 16.38
CA CYS A 39 3.42 11.18 17.61
C CYS A 39 3.80 10.45 18.91
N GLY A 40 4.29 9.20 18.84
CA GLY A 40 4.61 8.40 20.03
C GLY A 40 3.41 7.73 20.71
N ASP A 41 2.19 7.99 20.25
CA ASP A 41 0.98 7.42 20.88
C ASP A 41 0.91 5.89 20.73
N LYS A 42 0.32 5.23 21.72
CA LYS A 42 0.13 3.78 21.68
C LYS A 42 -0.79 3.36 20.53
N LEU A 43 -0.32 2.41 19.72
CA LEU A 43 -1.12 1.81 18.65
C LEU A 43 -2.13 0.83 19.24
N LEU A 44 -3.42 1.09 19.01
CA LEU A 44 -4.51 0.22 19.44
C LEU A 44 -4.39 -1.17 18.80
N ASP A 45 -4.65 -2.22 19.59
CA ASP A 45 -4.57 -3.61 19.09
C ASP A 45 -5.56 -3.89 17.95
N ALA A 46 -6.71 -3.22 17.94
CA ALA A 46 -7.67 -3.29 16.82
C ALA A 46 -7.02 -2.83 15.50
N ARG A 47 -6.21 -1.76 15.53
CA ARG A 47 -5.49 -1.25 14.36
C ARG A 47 -4.40 -2.22 13.93
N ARG A 48 -3.64 -2.74 14.89
CA ARG A 48 -2.55 -3.70 14.66
C ARG A 48 -3.06 -5.02 14.06
N LYS A 49 -4.26 -5.46 14.44
CA LYS A 49 -4.94 -6.64 13.87
C LYS A 49 -5.54 -6.38 12.49
N ALA A 50 -6.18 -5.22 12.28
CA ALA A 50 -6.79 -4.87 11.01
C ALA A 50 -5.73 -4.63 9.91
N TYR A 51 -4.62 -3.99 10.27
CA TYR A 51 -3.50 -3.69 9.37
C TYR A 51 -2.18 -4.19 9.99
N PRO A 52 -1.84 -5.47 9.78
CA PRO A 52 -0.55 -6.03 10.16
C PRO A 52 0.60 -5.24 9.50
N GLY A 53 1.62 -4.88 10.28
CA GLY A 53 2.73 -4.05 9.85
C GLY A 53 2.49 -2.53 9.95
N CYS A 54 1.43 -2.08 10.63
CA CYS A 54 1.24 -0.63 10.81
C CYS A 54 2.33 -0.02 11.72
N THR A 55 2.94 1.08 11.28
CA THR A 55 3.98 1.82 12.02
C THR A 55 3.48 3.14 12.62
N MET A 56 2.37 3.67 12.11
CA MET A 56 1.81 4.97 12.51
C MET A 56 0.34 4.88 12.90
N CYS A 57 -0.16 5.84 13.70
CA CYS A 57 -1.59 5.98 14.02
C CYS A 57 -2.39 6.47 12.80
N VAL A 58 -3.74 6.46 12.90
CA VAL A 58 -4.63 6.80 11.77
C VAL A 58 -4.38 8.23 11.28
N ASP A 59 -4.26 9.17 12.21
CA ASP A 59 -4.17 10.59 11.91
C ASP A 59 -2.83 10.92 11.27
N CYS A 60 -1.74 10.44 11.89
CA CYS A 60 -0.38 10.53 11.35
C CYS A 60 -0.25 9.90 9.96
N GLN A 61 -0.79 8.69 9.77
CA GLN A 61 -0.80 8.04 8.45
C GLN A 61 -1.58 8.87 7.41
N SER A 62 -2.75 9.40 7.78
CA SER A 62 -3.58 10.20 6.89
C SER A 62 -2.87 11.49 6.46
N ASN A 63 -2.19 12.16 7.40
CA ASN A 63 -1.38 13.34 7.11
C ASN A 63 -0.19 13.01 6.18
N MET A 64 0.52 11.90 6.43
CA MET A 64 1.60 11.45 5.55
C MET A 64 1.11 11.19 4.12
N GLU A 65 -0.01 10.47 3.97
CA GLU A 65 -0.61 10.19 2.67
C GLU A 65 -1.05 11.47 1.95
N LEU A 66 -1.62 12.44 2.67
CA LEU A 66 -1.97 13.75 2.10
C LEU A 66 -0.73 14.49 1.59
N ARG A 67 0.35 14.52 2.38
CA ARG A 67 1.63 15.13 1.97
C ARG A 67 2.18 14.45 0.72
N LYS A 68 2.17 13.12 0.66
CA LYS A 68 2.62 12.37 -0.53
C LYS A 68 1.77 12.68 -1.76
N LYS A 69 0.45 12.80 -1.62
CA LYS A 69 -0.44 13.15 -2.74
C LYS A 69 -0.15 14.53 -3.32
N ILE A 70 0.15 15.51 -2.46
CA ILE A 70 0.44 16.88 -2.89
C ILE A 70 1.80 16.98 -3.60
N VAL A 71 2.80 16.25 -3.12
CA VAL A 71 4.19 16.33 -3.65
C VAL A 71 4.37 15.51 -4.94
N ARG A 72 3.46 14.60 -5.27
CA ARG A 72 3.56 13.69 -6.44
C ARG A 72 3.13 14.33 -7.78
N VAL A 73 3.26 15.65 -7.92
CA VAL A 73 3.09 16.38 -9.20
C VAL A 73 4.44 16.42 -9.89
#